data_AF-A0A674NFV2-F1
#
_entry.id   AF-A0A674NFV2-F1
#
_cell.length_a   1.000
_cell.length_b   1.000
_cell.length_c   1.000
_cell.angle_alpha   90.00
_cell.angle_beta   90.00
_cell.angle_gamma   90.00
#
_symmetry.space_group_name_H-M   'P 1'
#
loop_
_entity.id
_entity.type
_entity.pdbx_description
1 polymer ?
#
loop_
_entity_poly.entity_id
_entity_poly.type
_entity_poly.pdbx_seq_one_letter_code
_entity_poly.pdbx_strand_id
1 'polypeptide(L)'
;MYNMTFEELNGDYSQERMDSVAKALEEVLTSALPQGCITVGVYEAAKSLNVDPDNVVLCILATDDEDVQDVALQIHFTLIQAFCCENDINILRVNNTRRLAEILGGGSGKQSGGEPMDLHCVLVTVSILFRVYFNT
;
A
#
# COMPACT_ATOMS: atom_id res chain seq x y z
N MET A 1 5.76 11.78 -42.47
CA MET A 1 5.31 12.60 -41.34
C MET A 1 4.40 11.75 -40.48
N TYR A 2 4.82 11.41 -39.25
CA TYR A 2 3.96 11.33 -38.06
C TYR A 2 4.91 11.47 -36.85
N ASN A 3 5.03 12.69 -36.32
CA ASN A 3 5.67 12.94 -35.03
C ASN A 3 4.66 12.61 -33.95
N MET A 4 5.02 11.74 -33.01
CA MET A 4 4.32 11.62 -31.73
C MET A 4 5.00 12.56 -30.74
N THR A 5 4.42 13.72 -30.49
CA THR A 5 4.80 14.59 -29.37
C THR A 5 3.81 14.34 -28.24
N PHE A 6 4.30 13.85 -27.11
CA PHE A 6 3.54 13.81 -25.86
C PHE A 6 3.60 15.21 -25.25
N GLU A 7 2.46 15.86 -25.06
CA GLU A 7 2.41 17.14 -24.35
C GLU A 7 2.72 16.91 -22.86
N GLU A 8 3.69 17.67 -22.35
CA GLU A 8 4.05 17.70 -20.92
C GLU A 8 2.90 18.34 -20.14
N LEU A 9 2.20 17.55 -19.32
CA LEU A 9 1.19 18.07 -18.41
C LEU A 9 1.89 18.68 -17.17
N ASN A 10 2.15 19.99 -17.26
CA ASN A 10 2.32 21.00 -16.20
C ASN A 10 2.68 20.49 -14.78
N GLY A 11 3.95 20.60 -14.42
CA GLY A 11 4.54 20.20 -13.14
C GLY A 11 4.42 21.19 -11.98
N ASP A 12 3.21 21.61 -11.62
CA ASP A 12 2.97 22.33 -10.34
C ASP A 12 1.68 21.83 -9.66
N TYR A 13 0.60 21.67 -10.43
CA TYR A 13 -0.64 21.02 -9.98
C TYR A 13 -0.47 19.54 -9.61
N SER A 14 0.54 18.87 -10.14
CA SER A 14 0.81 17.45 -9.87
C SER A 14 1.38 17.24 -8.47
N GLN A 15 2.16 18.19 -7.96
CA GLN A 15 2.85 18.05 -6.67
C GLN A 15 1.89 18.26 -5.49
N GLU A 16 1.09 19.33 -5.51
CA GLU A 16 0.05 19.56 -4.49
C GLU A 16 -0.97 18.41 -4.42
N ARG A 17 -1.31 17.83 -5.58
CA ARG A 17 -2.19 16.65 -5.64
C ARG A 17 -1.53 15.41 -5.05
N MET A 18 -0.25 15.17 -5.33
CA MET A 18 0.49 14.03 -4.76
C MET A 18 0.64 14.16 -3.24
N ASP A 19 0.85 15.37 -2.72
CA ASP A 19 0.89 15.63 -1.28
C ASP A 19 -0.47 15.35 -0.61
N SER A 20 -1.57 15.73 -1.27
CA SER A 20 -2.92 15.42 -0.80
C SER A 20 -3.19 13.91 -0.73
N VAL A 21 -2.69 13.14 -1.71
CA VAL A 21 -2.81 11.67 -1.72
C VAL A 21 -1.98 11.04 -0.62
N ALA A 22 -0.74 11.50 -0.41
CA ALA A 22 0.11 11.02 0.67
C ALA A 22 -0.53 11.26 2.05
N LYS A 23 -1.14 12.43 2.25
CA LYS A 23 -1.85 12.76 3.49
C LYS A 23 -3.10 11.90 3.68
N ALA A 24 -3.91 11.72 2.64
CA ALA A 24 -5.09 10.86 2.70
C ALA A 24 -4.71 9.39 3.02
N LEU A 25 -3.62 8.90 2.43
CA LEU A 25 -3.09 7.57 2.72
C LEU A 25 -2.68 7.42 4.19
N GLU A 26 -2.00 8.42 4.74
CA GLU A 26 -1.60 8.45 6.14
C GLU A 26 -2.81 8.46 7.08
N GLU A 27 -3.85 9.24 6.77
CA GLU A 27 -5.11 9.26 7.53
C GLU A 27 -5.84 7.90 7.46
N VAL A 28 -5.87 7.27 6.30
CA VAL A 28 -6.43 5.92 6.09
C VAL A 28 -5.70 4.89 6.95
N LEU A 29 -4.36 4.88 6.91
CA LEU A 29 -3.56 3.93 7.68
C LEU A 29 -3.70 4.17 9.19
N THR A 30 -3.63 5.43 9.63
CA THR A 30 -3.76 5.80 11.04
C THR A 30 -5.12 5.44 11.61
N SER A 31 -6.19 5.53 10.81
CA SER A 31 -7.53 5.14 11.22
C SER A 31 -7.80 3.63 11.15
N ALA A 32 -7.23 2.93 10.17
CA ALA A 32 -7.40 1.48 10.00
C ALA A 32 -6.61 0.66 11.03
N LEU A 33 -5.45 1.15 11.46
CA LEU A 33 -4.56 0.47 12.41
C LEU A 33 -5.25 0.08 13.74
N PRO A 34 -5.90 1.00 14.49
CA PRO A 34 -6.57 0.65 15.74
C PRO A 34 -7.81 -0.24 15.56
N GLN A 35 -8.36 -0.29 14.34
CA GLN A 35 -9.52 -1.13 14.02
C GLN A 35 -9.11 -2.57 13.67
N GLY A 36 -7.82 -2.87 13.53
CA GLY A 36 -7.32 -4.20 13.17
C GLY A 36 -7.57 -4.59 11.72
N CYS A 37 -7.78 -3.61 10.83
CA CYS A 37 -8.07 -3.83 9.40
C CYS A 37 -6.81 -3.78 8.53
N ILE A 38 -5.63 -3.89 9.13
CA ILE A 38 -4.36 -3.79 8.42
C ILE A 38 -3.64 -5.13 8.51
N THR A 39 -3.21 -5.63 7.37
CA THR A 39 -2.25 -6.74 7.26
C THR A 39 -0.93 -6.18 6.78
N VAL A 40 0.17 -6.57 7.40
CA VAL A 40 1.52 -6.08 7.11
C VAL A 40 2.40 -7.29 6.79
N GLY A 41 3.20 -7.18 5.75
CA GLY A 41 4.08 -8.24 5.26
C GLY A 41 3.63 -8.80 3.92
N VAL A 42 4.59 -9.13 3.06
CA VAL A 42 4.35 -9.71 1.72
C VAL A 42 3.67 -11.07 1.84
N TYR A 43 4.12 -11.89 2.80
CA TYR A 43 3.60 -13.23 2.98
C TYR A 43 2.18 -13.23 3.57
N GLU A 44 1.96 -12.42 4.59
CA GLU A 44 0.66 -12.22 5.24
C GLU A 44 -0.35 -11.61 4.27
N ALA A 45 0.09 -10.66 3.44
CA ALA A 45 -0.73 -10.08 2.39
C ALA A 45 -1.14 -11.13 1.35
N ALA A 46 -0.18 -11.89 0.81
CA ALA A 46 -0.46 -12.95 -0.14
C ALA A 46 -1.42 -14.01 0.44
N LYS A 47 -1.25 -14.37 1.72
CA LYS A 47 -2.15 -15.29 2.42
C LYS A 47 -3.56 -14.71 2.54
N SER A 48 -3.70 -13.44 2.90
CA SER A 48 -5.00 -12.79 3.07
C SER A 48 -5.74 -12.67 1.74
N LEU A 49 -5.04 -12.25 0.69
CA LEU A 49 -5.55 -12.22 -0.68
C LEU A 49 -6.03 -13.59 -1.17
N ASN A 50 -5.32 -14.66 -0.81
CA ASN A 50 -5.72 -16.01 -1.19
C ASN A 50 -6.89 -16.57 -0.37
N VAL A 51 -7.16 -16.02 0.81
CA VAL A 51 -8.28 -16.45 1.66
C VAL A 51 -9.56 -15.69 1.33
N ASP A 52 -9.47 -14.36 1.23
CA ASP A 52 -10.64 -13.50 1.07
C ASP A 52 -10.26 -12.16 0.40
N PRO A 53 -10.11 -12.15 -0.94
CA PRO A 53 -9.73 -10.95 -1.67
C PRO A 53 -10.83 -9.88 -1.70
N ASP A 54 -12.11 -10.29 -1.60
CA ASP A 54 -13.26 -9.39 -1.64
C ASP A 54 -13.28 -8.40 -0.47
N ASN A 55 -12.64 -8.78 0.65
CA ASN A 55 -12.52 -7.93 1.82
C ASN A 55 -11.33 -6.95 1.75
N VAL A 56 -10.46 -7.04 0.75
CA VAL A 56 -9.31 -6.14 0.60
C VAL A 56 -9.69 -4.94 -0.28
N VAL A 57 -9.50 -3.72 0.21
CA VAL A 57 -9.86 -2.49 -0.55
C VAL A 57 -8.65 -1.77 -1.12
N LEU A 58 -7.50 -1.92 -0.48
CA LEU A 58 -6.28 -1.21 -0.85
C LEU A 58 -5.07 -2.10 -0.54
N CYS A 59 -4.18 -2.22 -1.52
CA CYS A 59 -2.88 -2.86 -1.41
C CYS A 59 -1.79 -1.80 -1.60
N ILE A 60 -0.86 -1.72 -0.67
CA ILE A 60 0.27 -0.79 -0.71
C ILE A 60 1.53 -1.63 -0.84
N LEU A 61 2.33 -1.35 -1.88
CA LEU A 61 3.63 -1.97 -2.09
C LEU A 61 4.72 -0.93 -1.82
N ALA A 62 5.58 -1.20 -0.85
CA ALA A 62 6.67 -0.32 -0.47
C ALA A 62 8.02 -0.91 -0.88
N THR A 63 8.79 -0.17 -1.67
CA THR A 63 10.10 -0.61 -2.17
C THR A 63 11.07 0.56 -2.13
N ASP A 64 12.22 0.37 -1.52
CA ASP A 64 13.33 1.32 -1.59
C ASP A 64 14.31 0.89 -2.71
N ASP A 65 15.28 1.75 -3.04
CA ASP A 65 16.24 1.49 -4.12
C ASP A 65 17.11 0.23 -3.89
N GLU A 66 17.35 -0.12 -2.63
CA GLU A 66 18.10 -1.32 -2.24
C GLU A 66 17.31 -2.61 -2.54
N ASP A 67 15.98 -2.55 -2.44
CA ASP A 67 15.06 -3.69 -2.64
C ASP A 67 14.88 -4.06 -4.11
N VAL A 68 15.32 -3.19 -5.03
CA VAL A 68 15.28 -3.43 -6.47
C VAL A 68 16.23 -4.58 -6.87
N GLN A 69 17.26 -4.85 -6.05
CA GLN A 69 18.19 -5.95 -6.29
C GLN A 69 17.67 -7.31 -5.81
N ASP A 70 16.62 -7.34 -4.97
CA ASP A 70 16.02 -8.58 -4.49
C ASP A 70 15.02 -9.13 -5.52
N VAL A 71 15.51 -10.05 -6.36
CA VAL A 71 14.70 -10.72 -7.38
C VAL A 71 13.50 -11.46 -6.77
N ALA A 72 13.64 -12.05 -5.59
CA ALA A 72 12.56 -12.80 -4.96
C ALA A 72 11.43 -11.86 -4.53
N LEU A 73 11.79 -10.73 -3.92
CA LEU A 73 10.84 -9.69 -3.55
C LEU A 73 10.12 -9.09 -4.77
N GLN A 74 10.86 -8.82 -5.86
CA GLN A 74 10.26 -8.32 -7.10
C GLN A 74 9.29 -9.33 -7.75
N ILE A 75 9.57 -10.64 -7.64
CA ILE A 75 8.63 -11.68 -8.07
C ILE A 75 7.36 -11.61 -7.23
N HIS A 76 7.48 -11.52 -5.90
CA HIS A 76 6.30 -11.42 -5.02
C HIS A 76 5.46 -10.17 -5.31
N PHE A 77 6.09 -9.02 -5.52
CA PHE A 77 5.37 -7.81 -5.93
C PHE A 77 4.65 -7.99 -7.25
N THR A 78 5.30 -8.63 -8.22
CA THR A 78 4.67 -8.89 -9.52
C THR A 78 3.45 -9.80 -9.37
N LEU A 79 3.55 -10.85 -8.56
CA LEU A 79 2.45 -11.78 -8.30
C LEU A 79 1.29 -11.10 -7.57
N ILE A 80 1.57 -10.34 -6.50
CA ILE A 80 0.54 -9.60 -5.76
C ILE A 80 -0.11 -8.56 -6.66
N GLN A 81 0.69 -7.85 -7.46
CA GLN A 81 0.16 -6.84 -8.37
C GLN A 81 -0.77 -7.46 -9.41
N ALA A 82 -0.38 -8.57 -10.02
CA ALA A 82 -1.23 -9.30 -10.96
C ALA A 82 -2.54 -9.74 -10.29
N PHE A 83 -2.45 -10.34 -9.10
CA PHE A 83 -3.62 -10.82 -8.36
C PHE A 83 -4.57 -9.67 -7.99
N CYS A 84 -4.05 -8.57 -7.44
CA CYS A 84 -4.85 -7.40 -7.08
C CYS A 84 -5.51 -6.77 -8.31
N CYS A 85 -4.82 -6.70 -9.45
CA CYS A 85 -5.41 -6.22 -10.70
C CYS A 85 -6.53 -7.13 -11.23
N GLU A 86 -6.40 -8.45 -11.08
CA GLU A 86 -7.44 -9.41 -11.50
C GLU A 86 -8.70 -9.35 -10.62
N ASN A 87 -8.56 -8.92 -9.36
CA ASN A 87 -9.64 -8.83 -8.38
C ASN A 87 -10.13 -7.38 -8.14
N ASP A 88 -9.77 -6.44 -9.02
CA ASP A 88 -10.15 -5.02 -8.93
C ASP A 88 -9.77 -4.34 -7.59
N ILE A 89 -8.69 -4.79 -6.95
CA ILE A 89 -8.15 -4.21 -5.72
C ILE A 89 -7.25 -3.03 -6.07
N ASN A 90 -7.45 -1.88 -5.41
CA ASN A 90 -6.63 -0.70 -5.65
C ASN A 90 -5.19 -0.92 -5.17
N ILE A 91 -4.21 -0.55 -6.00
CA ILE A 91 -2.79 -0.70 -5.68
C ILE A 91 -2.11 0.66 -5.64
N LEU A 92 -1.35 0.92 -4.57
CA LEU A 92 -0.46 2.07 -4.47
C LEU A 92 0.98 1.60 -4.30
N ARG A 93 1.90 2.19 -5.06
CA ARG A 93 3.34 1.97 -4.89
C ARG A 93 3.95 3.17 -4.19
N VAL A 94 4.66 2.92 -3.10
CA VAL A 94 5.36 3.94 -2.31
C VAL A 94 6.84 3.60 -2.23
N ASN A 95 7.68 4.63 -2.16
CA ASN A 95 9.14 4.49 -2.14
C ASN A 95 9.76 4.89 -0.79
N ASN A 96 8.93 4.96 0.26
CA ASN A 96 9.36 5.43 1.57
C ASN A 96 8.84 4.47 2.65
N THR A 97 9.53 3.33 2.77
CA THR A 97 9.24 2.31 3.78
C THR A 97 9.38 2.88 5.20
N ARG A 98 10.26 3.86 5.41
CA ARG A 98 10.50 4.50 6.72
C ARG A 98 9.29 5.26 7.22
N ARG A 99 8.68 6.09 6.37
CA ARG A 99 7.47 6.83 6.75
C ARG A 99 6.31 5.88 7.01
N LEU A 100 6.21 4.79 6.25
CA LEU A 100 5.23 3.73 6.50
C LEU A 100 5.47 3.05 7.86
N ALA A 101 6.73 2.81 8.23
CA ALA A 101 7.12 2.30 9.54
C ALA A 101 6.74 3.25 10.69
N GLU A 102 6.88 4.56 10.50
CA GLU A 102 6.50 5.56 11.51
C GLU A 102 4.98 5.55 11.76
N ILE A 103 4.18 5.50 10.68
CA ILE A 103 2.72 5.47 10.75
C ILE A 103 2.23 4.17 11.44
N LEU A 104 2.79 3.02 11.03
CA LEU A 104 2.37 1.71 11.54
C LEU A 104 2.97 1.38 12.91
N GLY A 105 4.16 1.91 13.22
CA GLY A 105 4.87 1.72 14.49
C GLY A 105 4.36 2.63 15.62
N GLY A 106 3.67 3.73 15.30
CA GLY A 106 3.10 4.67 16.27
C GLY A 106 1.82 4.22 16.97
N GLY A 107 1.15 3.17 16.49
CA GLY A 107 -0.15 2.73 17.00
C GLY A 107 -0.20 1.24 17.36
N SER A 108 0.42 0.85 18.47
CA SER A 108 0.18 -0.44 19.18
C SER A 108 -0.08 -1.67 18.29
N GLY A 109 0.96 -2.16 17.63
CA GLY A 109 1.03 -3.53 17.12
C GLY A 109 2.30 -4.19 17.62
N LYS A 110 2.30 -4.66 18.88
CA LYS A 110 3.38 -5.51 19.40
C LYS A 110 3.48 -6.77 18.53
N GLN A 111 4.47 -6.85 17.66
CA GLN A 111 5.08 -8.13 17.34
C GLN A 111 6.28 -8.31 18.25
N SER A 112 6.09 -9.25 19.18
CA SER A 112 7.07 -9.72 20.12
C SER A 112 8.10 -10.55 19.39
N GLY A 113 9.32 -10.02 19.22
CA GLY A 113 10.50 -10.83 18.89
C GLY A 113 11.27 -10.35 17.66
N GLY A 114 12.34 -9.60 17.90
CA GLY A 114 13.66 -9.68 17.24
C GLY A 114 13.82 -9.49 15.72
N GLU A 115 12.76 -9.56 14.91
CA GLU A 115 12.85 -9.59 13.45
C GLU A 115 12.38 -8.24 12.86
N PRO A 116 13.07 -7.72 11.82
CA PRO A 116 12.62 -6.50 11.15
C PRO A 116 11.22 -6.73 10.56
N MET A 117 10.28 -5.82 10.83
CA MET A 117 8.92 -5.91 10.27
C MET A 117 9.01 -5.80 8.76
N ASP A 118 8.48 -6.80 8.04
CA ASP A 118 8.33 -6.75 6.59
C ASP A 118 7.24 -5.72 6.25
N LEU A 119 7.66 -4.53 5.84
CA LEU A 119 6.77 -3.42 5.47
C LEU A 119 6.62 -3.28 3.95
N HIS A 120 7.10 -4.25 3.18
CA HIS A 120 7.10 -4.21 1.73
C HIS A 120 5.69 -4.36 1.13
N CYS A 121 4.75 -4.92 1.89
CA CYS A 121 3.33 -4.95 1.51
C CYS A 121 2.43 -4.65 2.71
N VAL A 122 1.42 -3.81 2.49
CA VAL A 122 0.39 -3.51 3.48
C VAL A 122 -0.98 -3.60 2.81
N LEU A 123 -1.88 -4.39 3.36
CA LEU A 123 -3.27 -4.47 2.92
C LEU A 123 -4.17 -3.76 3.91
N VAL A 124 -5.13 -3.01 3.38
CA VAL A 124 -6.26 -2.48 4.14
C VAL A 124 -7.50 -3.28 3.76
N THR A 125 -8.17 -3.83 4.78
CA THR A 125 -9.42 -4.57 4.61
C THR A 125 -10.62 -3.73 4.99
N VAL A 126 -11.79 -4.06 4.44
CA VAL A 126 -13.06 -3.45 4.87
C VAL A 126 -13.28 -3.72 6.35
N SER A 127 -13.56 -2.64 7.08
CA SER A 127 -14.24 -2.73 8.36
C SER A 127 -15.50 -1.91 8.32
N ILE A 128 -16.47 -2.31 9.14
CA ILE A 128 -17.83 -1.75 9.14
C ILE A 128 -17.79 -0.23 9.41
N LEU A 129 -16.77 0.27 10.14
CA LEU A 129 -16.50 1.70 10.32
C LEU A 129 -15.88 2.38 9.09
N PHE A 130 -15.01 1.70 8.34
CA PHE A 130 -14.36 2.24 7.13
C PHE A 130 -15.37 2.54 6.01
N ARG A 131 -16.41 1.71 5.88
CA ARG A 131 -17.55 1.96 4.97
C ARG A 131 -18.35 3.21 5.32
N VAL A 132 -18.36 3.65 6.58
CA VAL A 132 -19.07 4.88 6.98
C VAL A 132 -18.25 6.12 6.67
N TYR A 133 -16.93 6.05 6.85
CA TYR A 133 -16.03 7.20 6.67
C TYR A 133 -15.72 7.55 5.21
N PHE A 134 -15.70 6.59 4.28
CA PHE A 134 -15.33 6.84 2.87
C PHE A 134 -16.53 6.91 1.91
N ASN A 135 -17.76 6.77 2.41
CA ASN A 135 -19.01 6.85 1.62
C ASN A 135 -19.88 8.07 2.00
N THR A 136 -19.34 9.01 2.79
CA THR A 136 -19.95 10.33 3.06
C THR A 136 -19.14 11.40 2.33
#